data_AF-A6GFY4-F1
#
_entry.id   AF-A6GFY4-F1
#
_cell.length_a   1.000
_cell.length_b   1.000
_cell.length_c   1.000
_cell.angle_alpha   90.00
_cell.angle_beta   90.00
_cell.angle_gamma   90.00
#
_symmetry.space_group_name_H-M   'P 1'
#
loop_
_entity.id
_entity.type
_entity.pdbx_description
1 polymer ?
#
loop_
_entity_poly.entity_id
_entity_poly.type
_entity_poly.pdbx_seq_one_letter_code
_entity_poly.pdbx_strand_id
1 'polypeptide(L)'
;MNEEAPKPPAPVRTPPALLTPFVSLFREIRAMVALPFAFFGGLFGMVVLSGAIVGLMLWLEKNAQAEVGEDEEFMLDFEPGALTKLGVEPKDIPEKAINEELRTPEAAVEESVTEEEEIPEEEEEKKEEKKPKKDNKPVNDNKKAKEADKNQKSNNPYSKDLPNNIDVAGDPFGDPNGWSDLKKDGDPWATAVMKALNNMKVPAWAAKLPAGKPYKFTMKICKNGTVDKVFTKSSSGNKDLDNAVRAEVERLKIPKPPPHVLKKMKSTCVVLRYQFAWTSGKVK
;
A
#
# COMPACT_ATOMS: atom_id res chain seq x y z
N MET A 1 -70.14 15.67 49.12
CA MET A 1 -68.78 15.11 48.97
C MET A 1 -67.89 16.29 48.63
N ASN A 2 -66.94 16.64 49.48
CA ASN A 2 -66.03 17.76 49.22
C ASN A 2 -64.74 17.19 48.63
N GLU A 3 -64.42 17.61 47.42
CA GLU A 3 -63.25 17.14 46.67
C GLU A 3 -62.04 17.96 47.11
N GLU A 4 -61.11 17.33 47.85
CA GLU A 4 -59.94 18.01 48.40
C GLU A 4 -58.86 18.13 47.31
N ALA A 5 -58.59 19.37 46.89
CA ALA A 5 -57.70 19.64 45.77
C ALA A 5 -56.24 19.21 46.06
N PRO A 6 -55.52 18.63 45.08
CA PRO A 6 -54.17 18.11 45.30
C PRO A 6 -53.18 19.23 45.65
N LYS A 7 -52.48 19.04 46.77
CA LYS A 7 -51.48 19.97 47.30
C LYS A 7 -50.30 20.12 46.32
N PRO A 8 -49.85 21.34 45.99
CA PRO A 8 -48.80 21.53 44.99
C PRO A 8 -47.46 20.91 45.43
N PRO A 9 -46.63 20.41 44.49
CA PRO A 9 -45.33 19.83 44.82
C PRO A 9 -44.39 20.88 45.43
N ALA A 10 -43.60 20.46 46.42
CA ALA A 10 -42.65 21.33 47.10
C ALA A 10 -41.56 21.86 46.12
N PRO A 11 -41.11 23.11 46.28
CA PRO A 11 -40.15 23.72 45.36
C PRO A 11 -38.79 23.01 45.40
N VAL A 12 -38.38 22.45 44.27
CA VAL A 12 -37.06 21.83 44.09
C VAL A 12 -36.00 22.92 44.10
N ARG A 13 -35.22 22.98 45.19
CA ARG A 13 -34.08 23.91 45.32
C ARG A 13 -32.92 23.43 44.44
N THR A 14 -32.81 23.97 43.23
CA THR A 14 -31.63 23.79 42.39
C THR A 14 -30.43 24.53 43.01
N PRO A 15 -29.24 23.90 43.09
CA PRO A 15 -28.04 24.60 43.55
C PRO A 15 -27.64 25.68 42.52
N PRO A 16 -27.02 26.79 42.94
CA PRO A 16 -26.58 27.84 42.02
C PRO A 16 -25.57 27.29 41.01
N ALA A 17 -25.69 27.70 39.74
CA ALA A 17 -24.95 27.12 38.61
C ALA A 17 -23.43 27.04 38.84
N LEU A 18 -22.84 28.05 39.49
CA LEU A 18 -21.40 28.12 39.82
C LEU A 18 -20.91 26.99 40.76
N LEU A 19 -21.80 26.38 41.57
CA LEU A 19 -21.45 25.30 42.47
C LEU A 19 -21.75 23.90 41.90
N THR A 20 -22.41 23.82 40.75
CA THR A 20 -22.75 22.52 40.11
C THR A 20 -21.56 21.57 39.90
N PRO A 21 -20.36 21.99 39.43
CA PRO A 21 -19.24 21.06 39.25
C PRO A 21 -18.65 20.57 40.59
N PHE A 22 -18.75 21.36 41.66
CA PHE A 22 -18.28 20.96 42.99
C PHE A 22 -19.26 19.98 43.65
N VAL A 23 -20.57 20.18 43.48
CA VAL A 23 -21.61 19.27 44.00
C VAL A 23 -21.57 17.91 43.30
N SER A 24 -21.29 17.84 42.00
CA SER A 24 -21.06 16.56 41.31
C SER A 24 -19.81 15.86 41.82
N LEU A 25 -18.68 16.57 41.92
CA LEU A 25 -17.41 16.02 42.41
C LEU A 25 -17.54 15.45 43.84
N PHE A 26 -18.18 16.18 44.76
CA PHE A 26 -18.40 15.70 46.14
C PHE A 26 -19.36 14.50 46.20
N ARG A 27 -20.35 14.41 45.32
CA ARG A 27 -21.23 13.24 45.23
C ARG A 27 -20.47 12.00 44.78
N GLU A 28 -19.55 12.15 43.83
CA GLU A 28 -18.71 11.06 43.32
C GLU A 28 -17.65 10.62 44.34
N ILE A 29 -16.97 11.56 45.02
CA ILE A 29 -16.05 11.24 46.12
C ILE A 29 -16.78 10.48 47.24
N ARG A 30 -17.99 10.92 47.62
CA ARG A 30 -18.80 10.21 48.64
C ARG A 30 -19.23 8.82 48.17
N ALA A 31 -19.50 8.63 46.87
CA ALA A 31 -19.81 7.33 46.30
C ALA A 31 -18.59 6.38 46.30
N MET A 32 -17.39 6.89 46.02
CA MET A 32 -16.15 6.10 46.14
C MET A 32 -15.88 5.67 47.59
N VAL A 33 -16.08 6.56 48.56
CA VAL A 33 -15.92 6.25 50.00
C VAL A 33 -16.97 5.25 50.49
N ALA A 34 -18.19 5.27 49.93
CA ALA A 34 -19.24 4.31 50.28
C ALA A 34 -18.98 2.88 49.74
N LEU A 35 -18.08 2.72 48.77
CA LEU A 35 -17.74 1.44 48.14
C LEU A 35 -16.22 1.17 48.22
N PRO A 36 -15.66 0.91 49.42
CA PRO A 36 -14.21 0.76 49.60
C PRO A 36 -13.61 -0.36 48.72
N PHE A 37 -14.36 -1.42 48.45
CA PHE A 37 -13.95 -2.49 47.53
C PHE A 37 -13.70 -2.00 46.09
N ALA A 38 -14.43 -0.98 45.60
CA ALA A 38 -14.19 -0.41 44.28
C ALA A 38 -12.87 0.37 44.22
N PHE A 39 -12.51 1.08 45.30
CA PHE A 39 -11.24 1.79 45.42
C PHE A 39 -10.04 0.81 45.45
N PHE A 40 -10.10 -0.22 46.30
CA PHE A 40 -9.05 -1.24 46.36
C PHE A 40 -8.97 -2.07 45.07
N GLY A 41 -10.12 -2.38 44.44
CA GLY A 41 -10.17 -3.05 43.13
C GLY A 41 -9.54 -2.21 42.01
N GLY A 42 -9.76 -0.90 42.01
CA GLY A 42 -9.13 0.04 41.07
C GLY A 42 -7.61 0.10 41.24
N LEU A 43 -7.12 0.24 42.47
CA LEU A 43 -5.68 0.21 42.76
C LEU A 43 -5.02 -1.12 42.40
N PHE A 44 -5.66 -2.24 42.75
CA PHE A 44 -5.16 -3.58 42.40
C PHE A 44 -5.12 -3.78 40.88
N GLY A 45 -6.18 -3.38 40.17
CA GLY A 45 -6.23 -3.41 38.71
C GLY A 45 -5.14 -2.56 38.05
N MET A 46 -4.84 -1.38 38.61
CA MET A 46 -3.75 -0.52 38.13
C MET A 46 -2.37 -1.19 38.33
N VAL A 47 -2.11 -1.79 39.50
CA VAL A 47 -0.87 -2.52 39.79
C VAL A 47 -0.70 -3.72 38.86
N VAL A 48 -1.75 -4.52 38.66
CA VAL A 48 -1.74 -5.67 37.75
C VAL A 48 -1.49 -5.24 36.30
N LEU A 49 -2.15 -4.18 35.82
CA LEU A 49 -1.96 -3.67 34.46
C LEU A 49 -0.53 -3.14 34.26
N SER A 50 0.01 -2.41 35.25
CA SER A 50 1.36 -1.87 35.20
C SER A 50 2.41 -3.00 35.21
N GLY A 51 2.22 -4.01 36.07
CA GLY A 51 3.04 -5.22 36.09
C GLY A 51 2.98 -6.02 34.78
N ALA A 52 1.80 -6.12 34.16
CA ALA A 52 1.65 -6.77 32.86
C ALA A 52 2.37 -6.04 31.72
N ILE A 53 2.36 -4.70 31.72
CA ILE A 53 3.10 -3.89 30.74
C ILE A 53 4.61 -4.09 30.89
N VAL A 54 5.13 -4.00 32.13
CA VAL A 54 6.56 -4.23 32.40
C VAL A 54 6.97 -5.67 32.07
N GLY A 55 6.16 -6.66 32.44
CA GLY A 55 6.38 -8.06 32.08
C GLY A 55 6.38 -8.30 30.58
N LEU A 56 5.51 -7.62 29.82
CA LEU A 56 5.48 -7.68 28.36
C LEU A 56 6.70 -7.01 27.72
N MET A 57 7.21 -5.91 28.27
CA MET A 57 8.45 -5.28 27.81
C MET A 57 9.67 -6.20 28.05
N LEU A 58 9.82 -6.73 29.26
CA LEU A 58 10.91 -7.68 29.60
C LEU A 58 10.81 -9.00 28.82
N TRP A 59 9.60 -9.42 28.45
CA TRP A 59 9.39 -10.57 27.56
C TRP A 59 9.72 -10.22 26.09
N LEU A 60 9.41 -9.00 25.64
CA LEU A 60 9.85 -8.53 24.32
C LEU A 60 11.38 -8.47 24.24
N GLU A 61 12.08 -7.90 25.22
CA GLU A 61 13.56 -7.84 25.21
C GLU A 61 14.21 -9.23 25.09
N LYS A 62 13.61 -10.27 25.70
CA LYS A 62 14.13 -11.64 25.66
C LYS A 62 13.79 -12.42 24.39
N ASN A 63 12.78 -12.00 23.63
CA ASN A 63 12.34 -12.68 22.40
C ASN A 63 12.57 -11.83 21.14
N ALA A 64 12.93 -10.56 21.30
CA ALA A 64 13.47 -9.73 20.24
C ALA A 64 14.91 -10.18 19.97
N GLN A 65 15.05 -11.11 19.03
CA GLN A 65 16.23 -11.08 18.15
C GLN A 65 16.19 -9.77 17.36
N ALA A 66 16.64 -8.70 18.01
CA ALA A 66 17.12 -7.56 17.29
C ALA A 66 18.39 -8.03 16.56
N GLU A 67 18.34 -8.05 15.23
CA GLU A 67 19.54 -7.81 14.43
C GLU A 67 20.00 -6.39 14.77
N VAL A 68 20.74 -6.28 15.88
CA VAL A 68 21.64 -5.16 16.11
C VAL A 68 22.76 -5.38 15.10
N GLY A 69 22.54 -4.86 13.89
CA GLY A 69 23.62 -4.62 12.95
C GLY A 69 24.54 -3.60 13.58
N GLU A 70 25.57 -4.09 14.26
CA GLU A 70 26.71 -3.29 14.67
C GLU A 70 27.36 -2.71 13.41
N ASP A 71 27.46 -1.39 13.37
CA ASP A 71 28.55 -0.65 12.73
C ASP A 71 28.80 -0.87 11.22
N GLU A 72 27.78 -0.66 10.37
CA GLU A 72 28.02 -0.08 9.04
C GLU A 72 27.95 1.46 9.10
N GLU A 73 28.98 2.01 9.74
CA GLU A 73 29.39 3.40 9.58
C GLU A 73 29.73 3.64 8.09
N PHE A 74 28.81 4.26 7.34
CA PHE A 74 29.06 4.72 5.97
C PHE A 74 30.08 5.88 5.99
N MET A 75 31.36 5.54 6.16
CA MET A 75 32.50 6.39 5.85
C MET A 75 32.52 6.64 4.35
N LEU A 76 31.83 7.71 3.96
CA LEU A 76 31.74 8.17 2.58
C LEU A 76 32.97 9.05 2.32
N ASP A 77 34.06 8.41 1.89
CA ASP A 77 35.30 9.10 1.51
C ASP A 77 35.04 10.08 0.37
N PHE A 78 34.89 11.35 0.73
CA PHE A 78 34.84 12.45 -0.21
C PHE A 78 36.25 12.74 -0.72
N GLU A 79 36.59 12.19 -1.89
CA GLU A 79 37.70 12.73 -2.68
C GLU A 79 37.42 14.23 -2.96
N PRO A 80 38.32 15.15 -2.56
CA PRO A 80 38.07 16.58 -2.70
C PRO A 80 38.23 17.02 -4.16
N GLY A 81 37.14 16.87 -4.93
CA GLY A 81 37.01 17.41 -6.28
C GLY A 81 37.33 18.90 -6.31
N ALA A 82 38.19 19.31 -7.25
CA ALA A 82 38.88 20.60 -7.20
C ALA A 82 37.94 21.82 -7.16
N LEU A 83 38.16 22.68 -6.16
CA LEU A 83 37.54 23.99 -6.05
C LEU A 83 38.00 24.92 -7.20
N THR A 84 37.23 24.99 -8.27
CA THR A 84 37.33 26.09 -9.23
C THR A 84 36.87 27.39 -8.54
N LYS A 85 37.75 28.40 -8.53
CA LYS A 85 37.48 29.69 -7.89
C LYS A 85 36.36 30.42 -8.65
N LEU A 86 35.34 30.87 -7.93
CA LEU A 86 34.35 31.82 -8.45
C LEU A 86 35.08 33.08 -8.97
N GLY A 87 34.89 33.42 -10.26
CA GLY A 87 35.35 34.70 -10.81
C GLY A 87 36.17 34.68 -12.11
N VAL A 88 36.09 33.63 -12.94
CA VAL A 88 36.67 33.65 -14.30
C VAL A 88 35.59 33.25 -15.32
N GLU A 89 35.40 34.08 -16.34
CA GLU A 89 34.46 33.82 -17.44
C GLU A 89 34.96 32.64 -18.29
N PRO A 90 34.09 31.69 -18.68
CA PRO A 90 34.50 30.57 -19.52
C PRO A 90 34.72 31.04 -20.96
N LYS A 91 35.98 31.30 -21.31
CA LYS A 91 36.42 31.33 -22.70
C LYS A 91 36.68 29.91 -23.21
N ASP A 92 36.24 29.71 -24.45
CA ASP A 92 36.67 28.70 -25.40
C ASP A 92 36.51 27.24 -24.95
N ILE A 93 35.47 26.59 -25.48
CA ILE A 93 35.32 25.13 -25.50
C ILE A 93 36.25 24.57 -26.58
N PRO A 94 37.31 23.80 -26.26
CA PRO A 94 38.04 23.05 -27.27
C PRO A 94 37.22 21.83 -27.68
N GLU A 95 36.81 21.79 -28.95
CA GLU A 95 36.28 20.60 -29.59
C GLU A 95 37.34 19.49 -29.71
N LYS A 96 36.86 18.24 -29.88
CA LYS A 96 37.61 17.00 -30.19
C LYS A 96 38.31 16.32 -28.99
N ALA A 97 38.43 14.99 -28.94
CA ALA A 97 38.08 13.96 -29.94
C ALA A 97 37.35 12.78 -29.28
N ILE A 98 36.28 12.30 -29.92
CA ILE A 98 35.72 10.96 -29.68
C ILE A 98 36.34 10.06 -30.75
N ASN A 99 37.28 9.21 -30.35
CA ASN A 99 37.74 8.13 -31.22
C ASN A 99 36.75 6.97 -31.11
N GLU A 100 36.04 6.74 -32.20
CA GLU A 100 36.10 5.50 -32.97
C GLU A 100 36.17 4.18 -32.17
N GLU A 101 35.04 3.49 -32.05
CA GLU A 101 34.82 2.23 -32.79
C GLU A 101 33.35 1.77 -32.76
N LEU A 102 32.96 0.98 -33.77
CA LEU A 102 31.68 0.25 -33.88
C LEU A 102 30.38 1.07 -33.93
N ARG A 103 30.16 1.70 -35.09
CA ARG A 103 28.84 1.68 -35.74
C ARG A 103 28.98 1.34 -37.22
N THR A 104 28.15 0.41 -37.70
CA THR A 104 27.88 0.18 -39.13
C THR A 104 26.45 -0.35 -39.26
N PRO A 105 25.68 0.07 -40.28
CA PRO A 105 25.25 1.46 -40.41
C PRO A 105 23.72 1.58 -40.69
N GLU A 106 23.29 2.80 -41.03
CA GLU A 106 22.04 3.13 -41.77
C GLU A 106 20.68 2.90 -41.06
N ALA A 107 19.70 3.82 -41.12
CA ALA A 107 19.68 5.15 -41.73
C ALA A 107 18.84 6.14 -40.88
N ALA A 108 19.08 7.45 -41.07
CA ALA A 108 18.14 8.51 -40.67
C ALA A 108 16.86 8.43 -41.56
N VAL A 109 15.78 9.17 -41.30
CA VAL A 109 15.65 10.64 -41.48
C VAL A 109 14.67 11.22 -40.45
N GLU A 110 14.81 12.53 -40.21
CA GLU A 110 14.09 13.36 -39.24
C GLU A 110 12.66 13.77 -39.67
N GLU A 111 12.03 14.60 -38.82
CA GLU A 111 10.66 15.11 -38.89
C GLU A 111 10.32 15.95 -40.13
N SER A 112 9.06 15.92 -40.56
CA SER A 112 8.36 17.10 -41.11
C SER A 112 6.83 16.90 -41.07
N VAL A 113 6.07 17.96 -41.37
CA VAL A 113 4.66 18.18 -40.97
C VAL A 113 3.73 18.29 -42.20
N THR A 114 2.42 18.21 -41.94
CA THR A 114 1.26 18.78 -42.70
C THR A 114 0.42 17.91 -43.67
N GLU A 115 -0.90 17.90 -43.36
CA GLU A 115 -2.11 17.93 -44.22
C GLU A 115 -2.59 16.78 -45.15
N GLU A 116 -3.93 16.64 -45.14
CA GLU A 116 -4.92 16.11 -46.13
C GLU A 116 -4.65 14.75 -46.84
N GLU A 117 -5.45 13.71 -46.60
CA GLU A 117 -6.79 13.41 -47.18
C GLU A 117 -6.72 12.54 -48.46
N GLU A 118 -6.96 11.22 -48.33
CA GLU A 118 -7.84 10.39 -49.19
C GLU A 118 -7.81 8.88 -48.79
N ILE A 119 -8.79 8.10 -49.29
CA ILE A 119 -9.22 6.71 -48.94
C ILE A 119 -9.80 6.10 -50.25
N PRO A 120 -9.93 4.76 -50.56
CA PRO A 120 -9.46 3.47 -50.00
C PRO A 120 -8.78 2.53 -51.08
N GLU A 121 -9.04 1.20 -51.04
CA GLU A 121 -8.96 0.15 -52.10
C GLU A 121 -7.58 -0.54 -52.36
N GLU A 122 -7.46 -1.86 -52.64
CA GLU A 122 -8.41 -3.00 -52.68
C GLU A 122 -7.71 -4.39 -52.47
N GLU A 123 -8.52 -5.45 -52.30
CA GLU A 123 -8.36 -6.93 -52.37
C GLU A 123 -7.02 -7.69 -52.62
N GLU A 124 -6.90 -8.87 -51.98
CA GLU A 124 -6.75 -10.19 -52.67
C GLU A 124 -7.21 -11.41 -51.81
N GLU A 125 -7.68 -12.52 -52.42
CA GLU A 125 -8.10 -13.82 -51.77
C GLU A 125 -7.21 -15.00 -52.30
N LYS A 126 -7.26 -16.29 -51.92
CA LYS A 126 -8.31 -17.29 -51.56
C LYS A 126 -7.81 -18.19 -50.38
N LYS A 127 -8.60 -18.99 -49.63
CA LYS A 127 -9.35 -20.26 -49.93
C LYS A 127 -8.50 -21.37 -50.60
N GLU A 128 -8.64 -22.68 -50.33
CA GLU A 128 -9.76 -23.45 -49.76
C GLU A 128 -9.33 -24.81 -49.11
N GLU A 129 -10.29 -25.44 -48.43
CA GLU A 129 -10.32 -26.67 -47.62
C GLU A 129 -10.28 -28.03 -48.37
N LYS A 130 -10.14 -29.17 -47.64
CA LYS A 130 -11.12 -30.32 -47.58
C LYS A 130 -10.67 -31.56 -46.76
N LYS A 131 -11.65 -32.36 -46.28
CA LYS A 131 -11.57 -33.69 -45.59
C LYS A 131 -12.37 -34.75 -46.42
N PRO A 132 -12.82 -35.93 -45.88
CA PRO A 132 -12.12 -37.20 -45.53
C PRO A 132 -12.71 -38.45 -46.26
N LYS A 133 -12.24 -39.70 -45.97
CA LYS A 133 -12.89 -40.99 -46.36
C LYS A 133 -12.78 -42.12 -45.29
N LYS A 134 -13.46 -43.27 -45.52
CA LYS A 134 -14.02 -44.24 -44.53
C LYS A 134 -13.67 -45.74 -44.74
N ASP A 135 -13.77 -46.50 -43.63
CA ASP A 135 -14.24 -47.91 -43.40
C ASP A 135 -13.68 -49.15 -44.16
N ASN A 136 -13.29 -50.21 -43.40
CA ASN A 136 -13.91 -51.57 -43.38
C ASN A 136 -13.22 -52.59 -42.40
N LYS A 137 -13.92 -53.69 -42.03
CA LYS A 137 -13.61 -54.72 -40.97
C LYS A 137 -13.39 -56.14 -41.58
N PRO A 138 -12.89 -57.23 -40.91
CA PRO A 138 -13.61 -57.94 -39.81
C PRO A 138 -12.83 -58.82 -38.75
N VAL A 139 -13.49 -59.07 -37.59
CA VAL A 139 -13.62 -60.29 -36.72
C VAL A 139 -12.44 -61.27 -36.43
N ASN A 140 -12.11 -61.51 -35.13
CA ASN A 140 -12.41 -62.76 -34.36
C ASN A 140 -12.05 -62.68 -32.84
N ASP A 141 -12.46 -63.68 -32.05
CA ASP A 141 -12.70 -63.66 -30.61
C ASP A 141 -11.58 -64.21 -29.68
N ASN A 142 -11.81 -64.01 -28.36
CA ASN A 142 -11.24 -64.70 -27.19
C ASN A 142 -9.84 -64.30 -26.66
N LYS A 143 -9.83 -63.51 -25.57
CA LYS A 143 -9.67 -64.04 -24.19
C LYS A 143 -9.72 -62.95 -23.12
N LYS A 144 -10.16 -63.35 -21.92
CA LYS A 144 -10.21 -62.51 -20.71
C LYS A 144 -8.81 -62.04 -20.31
N ALA A 145 -8.52 -60.75 -20.48
CA ALA A 145 -7.43 -60.05 -19.82
C ALA A 145 -7.99 -58.76 -19.20
N LYS A 146 -7.55 -58.42 -17.99
CA LYS A 146 -8.02 -57.20 -17.30
C LYS A 146 -7.40 -55.99 -17.99
N GLU A 147 -8.21 -55.19 -18.69
CA GLU A 147 -7.77 -53.91 -19.23
C GLU A 147 -7.41 -52.97 -18.07
N ALA A 148 -6.19 -52.44 -18.09
CA ALA A 148 -5.71 -51.55 -17.04
C ALA A 148 -6.28 -50.15 -17.26
N ASP A 149 -6.91 -49.58 -16.23
CA ASP A 149 -7.49 -48.24 -16.22
C ASP A 149 -6.39 -47.14 -16.21
N LYS A 150 -5.71 -46.99 -17.35
CA LYS A 150 -4.64 -46.00 -17.57
C LYS A 150 -4.65 -45.42 -18.99
N ASN A 151 -5.83 -44.99 -19.45
CA ASN A 151 -5.93 -44.07 -20.59
C ASN A 151 -5.48 -42.65 -20.18
N GLN A 152 -4.20 -42.49 -19.83
CA GLN A 152 -3.60 -41.18 -19.59
C GLN A 152 -3.43 -40.43 -20.91
N LYS A 153 -4.25 -39.39 -21.09
CA LYS A 153 -4.32 -38.55 -22.29
C LYS A 153 -3.15 -37.53 -22.39
N SER A 154 -1.91 -37.99 -22.18
CA SER A 154 -0.69 -37.20 -22.37
C SER A 154 0.57 -38.09 -22.33
N ASN A 155 1.30 -38.20 -23.43
CA ASN A 155 2.53 -39.01 -23.51
C ASN A 155 3.79 -38.24 -23.05
N ASN A 156 3.65 -37.29 -22.12
CA ASN A 156 4.76 -36.46 -21.65
C ASN A 156 4.71 -36.34 -20.11
N PRO A 157 5.59 -37.03 -19.36
CA PRO A 157 5.52 -37.11 -17.90
C PRO A 157 5.69 -35.73 -17.23
N TYR A 158 6.46 -34.84 -17.85
CA TYR A 158 6.77 -33.50 -17.31
C TYR A 158 5.66 -32.46 -17.44
N SER A 159 4.51 -32.82 -18.02
CA SER A 159 3.38 -31.88 -18.23
C SER A 159 2.74 -31.34 -16.93
N LYS A 160 3.07 -31.93 -15.77
CA LYS A 160 2.68 -31.43 -14.43
C LYS A 160 3.83 -30.84 -13.62
N ASP A 161 5.07 -30.96 -14.12
CA ASP A 161 6.30 -30.59 -13.40
C ASP A 161 6.96 -29.32 -13.98
N LEU A 162 6.27 -28.60 -14.87
CA LEU A 162 6.58 -27.18 -15.04
C LEU A 162 6.20 -26.46 -13.74
N PRO A 163 7.10 -25.70 -13.10
CA PRO A 163 6.73 -24.82 -12.01
C PRO A 163 5.92 -23.64 -12.56
N ASN A 164 4.61 -23.86 -12.74
CA ASN A 164 3.63 -22.79 -12.96
C ASN A 164 3.42 -21.94 -11.70
N ASN A 165 4.13 -22.25 -10.60
CA ASN A 165 4.56 -21.24 -9.66
C ASN A 165 5.59 -20.33 -10.36
N ILE A 166 5.06 -19.40 -11.16
CA ILE A 166 5.53 -18.02 -11.02
C ILE A 166 5.29 -17.71 -9.55
N ASP A 167 6.34 -17.81 -8.72
CA ASP A 167 6.31 -17.21 -7.39
C ASP A 167 5.89 -15.76 -7.61
N VAL A 168 4.74 -15.38 -7.07
CA VAL A 168 4.15 -14.08 -7.37
C VAL A 168 4.85 -13.03 -6.51
N ALA A 169 6.13 -12.81 -6.84
CA ALA A 169 6.83 -11.56 -6.62
C ALA A 169 5.82 -10.44 -6.95
N GLY A 170 5.61 -9.57 -5.97
CA GLY A 170 4.48 -8.66 -6.03
C GLY A 170 3.14 -9.17 -5.48
N ASP A 171 3.12 -9.74 -4.26
CA ASP A 171 1.89 -9.67 -3.44
C ASP A 171 1.88 -8.40 -2.56
N PRO A 172 1.11 -7.35 -2.91
CA PRO A 172 1.12 -6.07 -2.21
C PRO A 172 0.48 -6.11 -0.80
N PHE A 173 -0.09 -7.25 -0.40
CA PHE A 173 -0.78 -7.43 0.88
C PHE A 173 -0.03 -8.36 1.84
N GLY A 174 0.70 -9.35 1.33
CA GLY A 174 1.55 -10.27 2.10
C GLY A 174 2.95 -9.72 2.32
N ASP A 175 3.57 -9.15 1.29
CA ASP A 175 4.98 -8.77 1.26
C ASP A 175 5.16 -7.24 1.44
N PRO A 176 6.03 -6.76 2.35
CA PRO A 176 6.44 -5.35 2.42
C PRO A 176 6.95 -4.77 1.10
N ASN A 177 7.71 -5.55 0.32
CA ASN A 177 8.34 -5.15 -0.94
C ASN A 177 7.48 -5.44 -2.17
N GLY A 178 6.46 -6.29 -2.06
CA GLY A 178 5.62 -6.69 -3.19
C GLY A 178 4.96 -5.52 -3.93
N TRP A 179 4.69 -4.39 -3.27
CA TRP A 179 4.23 -3.19 -3.98
C TRP A 179 5.33 -2.53 -4.84
N SER A 180 6.56 -2.43 -4.32
CA SER A 180 7.68 -1.88 -5.08
C SER A 180 8.03 -2.76 -6.27
N ASP A 181 7.89 -4.08 -6.14
CA ASP A 181 8.21 -5.00 -7.23
C ASP A 181 7.14 -4.91 -8.32
N LEU A 182 5.83 -4.95 -7.99
CA LEU A 182 4.76 -4.62 -8.95
C LEU A 182 4.99 -3.29 -9.68
N LYS A 183 5.46 -2.25 -8.97
CA LYS A 183 5.76 -0.94 -9.56
C LYS A 183 6.98 -0.96 -10.50
N LYS A 184 8.00 -1.78 -10.22
CA LYS A 184 9.18 -1.98 -11.09
C LYS A 184 8.81 -2.81 -12.33
N ASP A 185 8.01 -3.84 -12.14
CA ASP A 185 7.51 -4.75 -13.18
C ASP A 185 6.48 -4.09 -14.11
N GLY A 186 6.11 -2.83 -13.83
CA GLY A 186 5.21 -2.04 -14.66
C GLY A 186 3.73 -2.38 -14.48
N ASP A 187 3.32 -2.97 -13.34
CA ASP A 187 1.92 -3.29 -13.07
C ASP A 187 1.03 -2.06 -13.28
N PRO A 188 0.01 -2.14 -14.17
CA PRO A 188 -0.83 -1.00 -14.50
C PRO A 188 -1.58 -0.44 -13.28
N TRP A 189 -1.95 -1.28 -12.31
CA TRP A 189 -2.69 -0.84 -11.14
C TRP A 189 -1.79 -0.12 -10.13
N ALA A 190 -0.65 -0.71 -9.72
CA ALA A 190 0.32 -0.07 -8.85
C ALA A 190 0.84 1.26 -9.43
N THR A 191 1.11 1.29 -10.75
CA THR A 191 1.49 2.50 -11.48
C THR A 191 0.38 3.56 -11.44
N ALA A 192 -0.87 3.18 -11.69
CA ALA A 192 -2.00 4.10 -11.65
C ALA A 192 -2.33 4.59 -10.21
N VAL A 193 -2.12 3.77 -9.18
CA VAL A 193 -2.20 4.20 -7.77
C VAL A 193 -1.11 5.22 -7.45
N MET A 194 0.14 4.97 -7.85
CA MET A 194 1.23 5.93 -7.67
C MET A 194 0.99 7.23 -8.45
N LYS A 195 0.38 7.16 -9.64
CA LYS A 195 -0.04 8.34 -10.41
C LYS A 195 -1.14 9.13 -9.68
N ALA A 196 -2.13 8.45 -9.11
CA ALA A 196 -3.18 9.09 -8.31
C ALA A 196 -2.61 9.78 -7.06
N LEU A 197 -1.68 9.12 -6.36
CA LEU A 197 -0.99 9.65 -5.18
C LEU A 197 -0.10 10.86 -5.50
N ASN A 198 0.60 10.85 -6.64
CA ASN A 198 1.40 12.00 -7.07
C ASN A 198 0.55 13.18 -7.58
N ASN A 199 -0.73 12.96 -7.90
CA ASN A 199 -1.67 13.98 -8.35
C ASN A 199 -2.64 14.47 -7.24
N MET A 200 -2.34 14.15 -5.97
CA MET A 200 -3.10 14.64 -4.80
C MET A 200 -3.02 16.17 -4.69
N LYS A 201 -4.14 16.83 -4.36
CA LYS A 201 -4.21 18.31 -4.26
C LYS A 201 -3.80 18.78 -2.86
N VAL A 202 -2.61 18.37 -2.43
CA VAL A 202 -2.01 18.83 -1.18
C VAL A 202 -1.79 20.34 -1.27
N PRO A 203 -2.31 21.16 -0.32
CA PRO A 203 -2.20 22.61 -0.40
C PRO A 203 -0.73 23.05 -0.31
N ALA A 204 -0.38 24.16 -0.97
CA ALA A 204 1.02 24.56 -1.17
C ALA A 204 1.84 24.72 0.12
N TRP A 205 1.19 25.02 1.25
CA TRP A 205 1.83 25.06 2.57
C TRP A 205 2.19 23.64 3.09
N ALA A 206 1.35 22.64 2.84
CA ALA A 206 1.57 21.24 3.20
C ALA A 206 2.48 20.48 2.21
N ALA A 207 2.69 21.03 1.01
CA ALA A 207 3.64 20.47 0.05
C ALA A 207 5.11 20.65 0.47
N LYS A 208 5.43 21.65 1.30
CA LYS A 208 6.79 21.96 1.76
C LYS A 208 7.12 21.25 3.08
N LEU A 209 7.54 19.99 3.00
CA LEU A 209 8.09 19.27 4.17
C LEU A 209 9.48 19.80 4.56
N PRO A 210 9.90 19.65 5.84
CA PRO A 210 11.28 19.89 6.26
C PRO A 210 12.26 18.97 5.51
N ALA A 211 13.44 19.50 5.18
CA ALA A 211 14.48 18.74 4.50
C ALA A 211 14.87 17.48 5.31
N GLY A 212 15.03 16.34 4.62
CA GLY A 212 15.36 15.05 5.23
C GLY A 212 14.23 14.37 6.03
N LYS A 213 13.05 14.98 6.20
CA LYS A 213 11.95 14.43 7.03
C LYS A 213 10.69 14.11 6.21
N PRO A 214 10.68 13.00 5.44
CA PRO A 214 9.50 12.56 4.71
C PRO A 214 8.38 12.13 5.67
N TYR A 215 7.14 12.44 5.32
CA TYR A 215 5.97 11.84 5.97
C TYR A 215 5.78 10.42 5.41
N LYS A 216 6.03 9.39 6.24
CA LYS A 216 5.87 7.98 5.85
C LYS A 216 4.52 7.44 6.32
N PHE A 217 3.80 6.75 5.46
CA PHE A 217 2.48 6.19 5.78
C PHE A 217 2.18 4.88 5.04
N THR A 218 1.25 4.11 5.59
CA THR A 218 0.61 2.96 4.92
C THR A 218 -0.89 3.22 4.82
N MET A 219 -1.58 2.67 3.83
CA MET A 219 -3.02 2.91 3.63
C MET A 219 -3.82 1.63 3.52
N LYS A 220 -5.10 1.69 3.92
CA LYS A 220 -6.07 0.61 3.78
C LYS A 220 -6.95 0.88 2.56
N ILE A 221 -6.82 0.05 1.52
CA ILE A 221 -7.56 0.19 0.27
C ILE A 221 -8.73 -0.79 0.24
N CYS A 222 -9.90 -0.31 -0.18
CA CYS A 222 -11.11 -1.10 -0.35
C CYS A 222 -11.27 -1.64 -1.78
N LYS A 223 -12.05 -2.73 -1.93
CA LYS A 223 -12.36 -3.38 -3.22
C LYS A 223 -13.08 -2.49 -4.26
N ASN A 224 -13.52 -1.31 -3.85
CA ASN A 224 -14.13 -0.26 -4.68
C ASN A 224 -13.13 0.82 -5.14
N GLY A 225 -11.87 0.82 -4.66
CA GLY A 225 -10.87 1.86 -4.94
C GLY A 225 -10.85 3.05 -3.97
N THR A 226 -11.62 3.04 -2.87
CA THR A 226 -11.52 4.07 -1.83
C THR A 226 -10.47 3.73 -0.77
N VAL A 227 -9.84 4.76 -0.19
CA VAL A 227 -9.01 4.63 1.01
C VAL A 227 -9.93 4.66 2.24
N ASP A 228 -9.85 3.64 3.09
CA ASP A 228 -10.62 3.53 4.34
C ASP A 228 -9.93 4.22 5.52
N LYS A 229 -8.60 4.10 5.58
CA LYS A 229 -7.78 4.65 6.66
C LYS A 229 -6.33 4.80 6.26
N VAL A 230 -5.68 5.86 6.71
CA VAL A 230 -4.23 6.05 6.59
C VAL A 230 -3.56 5.89 7.96
N PHE A 231 -2.50 5.10 8.01
CA PHE A 231 -1.69 4.89 9.20
C PHE A 231 -0.34 5.59 9.01
N THR A 232 -0.05 6.57 9.86
CA THR A 232 1.28 7.19 9.92
C THR A 232 2.31 6.16 10.42
N LYS A 233 3.46 6.11 9.74
CA LYS A 233 4.64 5.32 10.12
C LYS A 233 5.79 6.22 10.59
N SER A 234 5.97 7.39 9.97
CA SER A 234 6.89 8.43 10.41
C SER A 234 6.27 9.79 10.17
N SER A 235 6.36 10.67 11.17
CA SER A 235 5.99 12.09 11.05
C SER A 235 7.05 12.87 10.27
N SER A 236 6.66 13.94 9.57
CA SER A 236 7.60 14.94 9.03
C SER A 236 8.20 15.86 10.11
N GLY A 237 7.70 15.78 11.35
CA GLY A 237 8.00 16.70 12.44
C GLY A 237 7.02 17.87 12.55
N ASN A 238 6.08 18.02 11.60
CA ASN A 238 5.00 19.00 11.70
C ASN A 238 3.63 18.30 11.53
N LYS A 239 2.84 18.32 12.60
CA LYS A 239 1.53 17.65 12.68
C LYS A 239 0.51 18.20 11.69
N ASP A 240 0.56 19.49 11.36
CA ASP A 240 -0.41 20.11 10.46
C ASP A 240 -0.16 19.72 9.00
N LEU A 241 1.11 19.62 8.60
CA LEU A 241 1.50 19.07 7.28
C LEU A 241 1.09 17.59 7.19
N ASP A 242 1.42 16.79 8.21
CA ASP A 242 1.10 15.36 8.26
C ASP A 242 -0.42 15.12 8.19
N ASN A 243 -1.22 15.92 8.91
CA ASN A 243 -2.67 15.85 8.90
C ASN A 243 -3.28 16.29 7.56
N ALA A 244 -2.74 17.33 6.91
CA ALA A 244 -3.18 17.78 5.59
C ALA A 244 -2.90 16.72 4.51
N VAL A 245 -1.71 16.12 4.52
CA VAL A 245 -1.38 15.01 3.61
C VAL A 245 -2.26 13.79 3.91
N ARG A 246 -2.49 13.43 5.19
CA ARG A 246 -3.39 12.34 5.57
C ARG A 246 -4.81 12.55 5.04
N ALA A 247 -5.38 13.74 5.26
CA ALA A 247 -6.74 14.07 4.85
C ALA A 247 -6.92 14.01 3.32
N GLU A 248 -5.90 14.38 2.55
CA GLU A 248 -5.94 14.31 1.09
C GLU A 248 -5.80 12.87 0.57
N VAL A 249 -4.94 12.04 1.19
CA VAL A 249 -4.86 10.59 0.90
C VAL A 249 -6.19 9.88 1.20
N GLU A 250 -6.86 10.22 2.31
CA GLU A 250 -8.16 9.65 2.69
C GLU A 250 -9.29 10.06 1.74
N ARG A 251 -9.18 11.21 1.07
CA ARG A 251 -10.12 11.68 0.04
C ARG A 251 -9.82 11.15 -1.35
N LEU A 252 -8.63 10.58 -1.57
CA LEU A 252 -8.18 10.15 -2.89
C LEU A 252 -9.02 8.96 -3.40
N LYS A 253 -9.50 9.09 -4.64
CA LYS A 253 -10.09 7.98 -5.40
C LYS A 253 -8.98 7.28 -6.19
N ILE A 254 -8.65 6.07 -5.77
CA ILE A 254 -7.65 5.20 -6.40
C ILE A 254 -8.38 4.32 -7.43
N PRO A 255 -7.76 3.95 -8.58
CA PRO A 255 -8.35 2.99 -9.50
C PRO A 255 -8.72 1.68 -8.77
N LYS A 256 -9.90 1.15 -9.11
CA LYS A 256 -10.39 -0.11 -8.56
C LYS A 256 -9.36 -1.23 -8.80
N PRO A 257 -9.03 -2.06 -7.79
CA PRO A 257 -8.08 -3.15 -7.99
C PRO A 257 -8.54 -4.12 -9.08
N PRO A 258 -7.63 -4.64 -9.92
CA PRO A 258 -7.99 -5.59 -10.99
C PRO A 258 -8.40 -6.95 -10.41
N PRO A 259 -9.10 -7.80 -11.18
CA PRO A 259 -9.68 -9.05 -10.67
C PRO A 259 -8.68 -10.02 -10.00
N HIS A 260 -7.42 -10.03 -10.45
CA HIS A 260 -6.38 -10.87 -9.84
C HIS A 260 -5.96 -10.36 -8.45
N VAL A 261 -5.84 -9.04 -8.25
CA VAL A 261 -5.60 -8.42 -6.94
C VAL A 261 -6.82 -8.60 -6.02
N LEU A 262 -8.05 -8.41 -6.54
CA LEU A 262 -9.29 -8.57 -5.76
C LEU A 262 -9.45 -9.97 -5.16
N LYS A 263 -8.93 -11.02 -5.82
CA LYS A 263 -8.90 -12.40 -5.31
C LYS A 263 -7.93 -12.58 -4.14
N LYS A 264 -6.79 -11.87 -4.13
CA LYS A 264 -5.82 -11.88 -3.01
C LYS A 264 -6.35 -11.13 -1.77
N MET A 265 -7.29 -10.19 -1.94
CA MET A 265 -7.85 -9.38 -0.84
C MET A 265 -8.77 -10.21 0.08
N LYS A 266 -8.23 -10.59 1.25
CA LYS A 266 -8.91 -11.38 2.31
C LYS A 266 -10.19 -10.76 2.88
N SER A 267 -10.39 -9.46 2.73
CA SER A 267 -11.52 -8.69 3.28
C SER A 267 -12.06 -7.68 2.25
N THR A 268 -13.08 -6.90 2.61
CA THR A 268 -13.57 -5.76 1.81
C THR A 268 -12.52 -4.66 1.65
N CYS A 269 -11.66 -4.46 2.66
CA CYS A 269 -10.62 -3.43 2.67
C CYS A 269 -9.37 -3.95 3.38
N VAL A 270 -8.22 -3.90 2.70
CA VAL A 270 -6.94 -4.51 3.11
C VAL A 270 -5.87 -3.43 3.26
N VAL A 271 -5.02 -3.57 4.28
CA VAL A 271 -3.87 -2.66 4.50
C VAL A 271 -2.74 -3.05 3.57
N LEU A 272 -2.24 -2.10 2.77
CA LEU A 272 -0.99 -2.26 2.03
C LEU A 272 0.17 -2.27 3.03
N ARG A 273 1.08 -3.26 2.92
CA ARG A 273 2.27 -3.34 3.78
C ARG A 273 3.37 -2.38 3.37
N TYR A 274 3.36 -1.94 2.11
CA TYR A 274 4.28 -0.96 1.56
C TYR A 274 4.18 0.41 2.24
N GLN A 275 5.34 0.97 2.57
CA GLN A 275 5.46 2.28 3.20
C GLN A 275 5.69 3.35 2.14
N PHE A 276 4.66 4.14 1.88
CA PHE A 276 4.73 5.30 0.99
C PHE A 276 5.43 6.46 1.71
N ALA A 277 6.31 7.18 1.01
CA ALA A 277 6.98 8.37 1.54
C ALA A 277 6.58 9.63 0.75
N TRP A 278 5.87 10.56 1.38
CA TRP A 278 5.65 11.89 0.80
C TRP A 278 6.92 12.72 0.99
N THR A 279 7.48 13.21 -0.13
CA THR A 279 8.63 14.11 -0.21
C THR A 279 8.29 15.28 -1.12
N SER A 280 8.19 16.49 -0.55
CA SER A 280 8.17 17.77 -1.28
C SER A 280 7.26 17.81 -2.53
N GLY A 281 6.03 17.29 -2.44
CA GLY A 281 5.07 17.26 -3.54
C GLY A 281 4.97 15.95 -4.34
N LYS A 282 5.72 14.89 -3.99
CA LYS A 282 5.66 13.58 -4.65
C LYS A 282 5.66 12.43 -3.63
N VAL A 283 4.98 11.32 -3.96
CA VAL A 283 5.11 10.04 -3.24
C VAL A 283 6.18 9.18 -3.91
N LYS A 284 7.09 8.64 -3.09
CA LYS A 284 8.02 7.57 -3.46
C LYS A 284 7.46 6.23 -3.00
#